data_AF-A0A9X4BG35-F1
#
_entry.id   AF-A0A9X4BG35-F1
#
_cell.length_a   1.000
_cell.length_b   1.000
_cell.length_c   1.000
_cell.angle_alpha   90.00
_cell.angle_beta   90.00
_cell.angle_gamma   90.00
#
_symmetry.space_group_name_H-M   'P 1'
#
loop_
_entity.id
_entity.type
_entity.pdbx_description
1 polymer ?
#
loop_
_entity_poly.entity_id
_entity_poly.type
_entity_poly.pdbx_seq_one_letter_code
_entity_poly.pdbx_strand_id
1 'polypeptide(L)'
;MDERVARLKTSQDACKFAVNARQKGRPDLEAEALQRASELKAAEEGYTSPAQQAIALALYAYEDEQSRRKGRTSRAHRTRRMLKEYGVLAAAERMVLTRKPSTGYEVLEEAGLQELSFESIIDRFPTEFSPIAVEAARARLEGRPPPPGARAAALLSEPSAAAAEEELPNPDPVFDDEARMFLEGFMDPGAWSLAGWLPLYRATVQAIDRALSEGRPQDTFETLWRNQDNAISHAGQGLLKYETVDAMRDEFVQVIRDIHEDGSPANFERIVERFEGWRAEGRIGMVPRLLIARAFAGIHPERYHTTVDATRQNQALDWFATHTGFVVPRSTSWAVRAQALTAHLDRAGVFEDVLARNIFPWFVVDQLRARTMPPGIPPGHTPRPELALVDLPPARRVIVLRHNAVQTALFAWLAAEFGNQNVWTEYPTGTGGYADAVARRPDGRWQVYEIKIADTAGEVVRQAMGQLLEYSFRTGGLEPLKLVVVGEPVLDGITGRFLARLRTDFHLDIDYLRIEVPALT
;
A
#
# COMPACT_ATOMS: atom_id res chain seq x y z
N MET A 1 -1.72 -49.37 3.37
CA MET A 1 -2.57 -48.81 2.32
C MET A 1 -3.25 -49.94 1.56
N ASP A 2 -4.56 -50.06 1.74
CA ASP A 2 -5.48 -50.97 1.06
C ASP A 2 -5.44 -50.74 -0.47
N GLU A 3 -5.55 -51.83 -1.22
CA GLU A 3 -5.43 -51.83 -2.68
C GLU A 3 -6.49 -50.93 -3.36
N ARG A 4 -7.67 -50.79 -2.75
CA ARG A 4 -8.75 -49.93 -3.28
C ARG A 4 -8.42 -48.45 -3.13
N VAL A 5 -7.74 -48.08 -2.05
CA VAL A 5 -7.27 -46.71 -1.80
C VAL A 5 -6.07 -46.39 -2.70
N ALA A 6 -5.13 -47.33 -2.85
CA ALA A 6 -3.94 -47.17 -3.67
C ALA A 6 -4.27 -46.91 -5.17
N ARG A 7 -5.37 -47.48 -5.68
CA ARG A 7 -5.83 -47.33 -7.07
C ARG A 7 -6.49 -45.98 -7.39
N LEU A 8 -6.75 -45.14 -6.39
CA LEU A 8 -7.35 -43.82 -6.59
C LEU A 8 -6.34 -42.88 -7.27
N LYS A 9 -6.82 -42.16 -8.29
CA LYS A 9 -5.99 -41.35 -9.19
C LYS A 9 -6.09 -39.85 -8.95
N THR A 10 -7.15 -39.38 -8.28
CA THR A 10 -7.36 -37.97 -8.00
C THR A 10 -7.61 -37.74 -6.51
N SER A 11 -7.22 -36.56 -6.01
CA SER A 11 -7.47 -36.16 -4.62
C SER A 11 -8.97 -36.12 -4.30
N GLN A 12 -9.81 -35.70 -5.26
CA GLN A 12 -11.25 -35.65 -5.11
C GLN A 12 -11.89 -37.04 -4.95
N ASP A 13 -11.41 -38.03 -5.70
CA ASP A 13 -11.93 -39.40 -5.59
C ASP A 13 -11.52 -40.06 -4.27
N ALA A 14 -10.31 -39.76 -3.77
CA ALA A 14 -9.86 -40.16 -2.45
C ALA A 14 -10.67 -39.52 -1.32
N CYS A 15 -10.99 -38.24 -1.40
CA CYS A 15 -11.91 -37.58 -0.46
C CYS A 15 -13.31 -38.21 -0.46
N LYS A 16 -13.87 -38.49 -1.64
CA LYS A 16 -15.18 -39.17 -1.75
C LYS A 16 -15.13 -40.58 -1.15
N PHE A 17 -14.03 -41.30 -1.35
CA PHE A 17 -13.83 -42.62 -0.76
C PHE A 17 -13.77 -42.55 0.77
N ALA A 18 -13.07 -41.56 1.34
CA ALA A 18 -12.99 -41.36 2.79
C ALA A 18 -14.38 -41.12 3.42
N VAL A 19 -15.21 -40.25 2.80
CA VAL A 19 -16.58 -39.99 3.25
C VAL A 19 -17.42 -41.28 3.25
N ASN A 20 -17.30 -42.09 2.19
CA ASN A 20 -18.02 -43.36 2.08
C ASN A 20 -17.52 -44.40 3.09
N ALA A 21 -16.22 -44.45 3.37
CA ALA A 21 -15.63 -45.33 4.38
C ALA A 21 -16.12 -44.96 5.79
N ARG A 22 -16.18 -43.67 6.10
CA ARG A 22 -16.74 -43.16 7.36
C ARG A 22 -18.20 -43.56 7.54
N GLN A 23 -19.03 -43.33 6.51
CA GLN A 23 -20.45 -43.69 6.53
C GLN A 23 -20.68 -45.20 6.73
N LYS A 24 -19.73 -46.03 6.32
CA LYS A 24 -19.76 -47.49 6.47
C LYS A 24 -19.05 -47.99 7.73
N GLY A 25 -18.63 -47.11 8.64
CA GLY A 25 -17.97 -47.48 9.89
C GLY A 25 -16.59 -48.12 9.70
N ARG A 26 -15.85 -47.71 8.67
CA ARG A 26 -14.49 -48.18 8.36
C ARG A 26 -13.46 -47.07 8.57
N PRO A 27 -13.12 -46.75 9.83
CA PRO A 27 -12.18 -45.67 10.16
C PRO A 27 -10.74 -45.96 9.69
N ASP A 28 -10.39 -47.23 9.54
CA ASP A 28 -9.13 -47.69 8.95
C ASP A 28 -8.98 -47.24 7.50
N LEU A 29 -10.02 -47.45 6.68
CA LEU A 29 -10.04 -47.05 5.28
C LEU A 29 -10.25 -45.54 5.09
N GLU A 30 -10.94 -44.89 6.02
CA GLU A 30 -11.09 -43.43 6.04
C GLU A 30 -9.72 -42.75 6.23
N ALA A 31 -8.94 -43.18 7.22
CA ALA A 31 -7.62 -42.62 7.49
C ALA A 31 -6.66 -42.81 6.30
N GLU A 32 -6.61 -44.02 5.74
CA GLU A 32 -5.78 -44.30 4.56
C GLU A 32 -6.21 -43.48 3.34
N ALA A 33 -7.52 -43.28 3.13
CA ALA A 33 -8.04 -42.50 2.02
C ALA A 33 -7.78 -40.99 2.16
N LEU A 34 -7.84 -40.44 3.38
CA LEU A 34 -7.49 -39.04 3.65
C LEU A 34 -5.99 -38.79 3.45
N GLN A 35 -5.14 -39.73 3.89
CA GLN A 35 -3.71 -39.68 3.61
C GLN A 35 -3.44 -39.68 2.11
N ARG A 36 -4.06 -40.62 1.37
CA ARG A 36 -3.92 -40.72 -0.09
C ARG A 36 -4.45 -39.48 -0.81
N ALA A 37 -5.53 -38.87 -0.33
CA ALA A 37 -6.08 -37.65 -0.90
C ALA A 37 -5.09 -36.49 -0.80
N SER A 38 -4.39 -36.38 0.33
CA SER A 38 -3.42 -35.33 0.59
C SER A 38 -2.15 -35.51 -0.27
N GLU A 39 -1.68 -36.75 -0.45
CA GLU A 39 -0.58 -37.09 -1.36
C GLU A 39 -0.91 -36.76 -2.83
N LEU A 40 -2.09 -37.18 -3.31
CA LEU A 40 -2.55 -36.90 -4.67
C LEU A 40 -2.72 -35.39 -4.89
N LYS A 41 -3.23 -34.68 -3.89
CA LYS A 41 -3.37 -33.22 -3.95
C LYS A 41 -2.01 -32.52 -4.05
N ALA A 42 -1.00 -32.98 -3.31
CA ALA A 42 0.35 -32.45 -3.43
C ALA A 42 0.92 -32.69 -4.84
N ALA A 43 0.71 -33.88 -5.42
CA ALA A 43 1.13 -34.15 -6.79
C ALA A 43 0.39 -33.26 -7.82
N GLU A 44 -0.92 -33.09 -7.68
CA GLU A 44 -1.75 -32.20 -8.51
C GLU A 44 -1.33 -30.73 -8.40
N GLU A 45 -0.89 -30.27 -7.23
CA GLU A 45 -0.36 -28.92 -6.99
C GLU A 45 1.11 -28.74 -7.43
N GLY A 46 1.74 -29.78 -8.01
CA GLY A 46 3.08 -29.71 -8.60
C GLY A 46 4.24 -29.98 -7.63
N TYR A 47 3.98 -30.59 -6.47
CA TYR A 47 5.03 -31.03 -5.53
C TYR A 47 5.63 -32.37 -5.99
N THR A 48 6.85 -32.32 -6.51
CA THR A 48 7.46 -33.43 -7.29
C THR A 48 8.41 -34.30 -6.47
N SER A 49 9.12 -33.76 -5.49
CA SER A 49 10.06 -34.53 -4.67
C SER A 49 9.44 -35.03 -3.35
N PRO A 50 9.99 -36.08 -2.72
CA PRO A 50 9.52 -36.57 -1.43
C PRO A 50 9.47 -35.48 -0.34
N ALA A 51 10.52 -34.65 -0.23
CA ALA A 51 10.52 -33.54 0.73
C ALA A 51 9.50 -32.45 0.37
N GLN A 52 9.32 -32.14 -0.92
CA GLN A 52 8.29 -31.20 -1.38
C GLN A 52 6.87 -31.66 -1.00
N GLN A 53 6.60 -32.95 -1.18
CA GLN A 53 5.32 -33.55 -0.80
C GLN A 53 5.11 -33.52 0.71
N ALA A 54 6.15 -33.84 1.50
CA ALA A 54 6.08 -33.76 2.96
C ALA A 54 5.80 -32.32 3.45
N ILE A 55 6.41 -31.30 2.83
CA ILE A 55 6.14 -29.89 3.12
C ILE A 55 4.70 -29.49 2.78
N ALA A 56 4.15 -30.00 1.66
CA ALA A 56 2.75 -29.76 1.30
C ALA A 56 1.78 -30.40 2.32
N LEU A 57 2.06 -31.62 2.76
CA LEU A 57 1.29 -32.32 3.79
C LEU A 57 1.31 -31.56 5.13
N ALA A 58 2.48 -31.09 5.55
CA ALA A 58 2.62 -30.26 6.74
C ALA A 58 1.81 -28.96 6.66
N LEU A 59 1.83 -28.30 5.50
CA LEU A 59 1.03 -27.11 5.25
C LEU A 59 -0.47 -27.40 5.36
N TYR A 60 -0.95 -28.51 4.79
CA TYR A 60 -2.37 -28.87 4.87
C TYR A 60 -2.79 -29.19 6.29
N ALA A 61 -1.97 -29.93 7.05
CA ALA A 61 -2.23 -30.23 8.46
C ALA A 61 -2.27 -28.95 9.32
N TYR A 62 -1.37 -28.00 9.06
CA TYR A 62 -1.38 -26.69 9.71
C TYR A 62 -2.64 -25.87 9.38
N GLU A 63 -3.07 -25.85 8.11
CA GLU A 63 -4.29 -25.16 7.68
C GLU A 63 -5.55 -25.76 8.34
N ASP A 64 -5.60 -27.08 8.49
CA ASP A 64 -6.72 -27.78 9.14
C ASP A 64 -6.78 -27.46 10.65
N GLU A 65 -5.64 -27.53 11.35
CA GLU A 65 -5.58 -27.19 12.78
C GLU A 65 -5.94 -25.72 13.04
N GLN A 66 -5.50 -24.81 12.17
CA GLN A 66 -5.91 -23.39 12.22
C GLN A 66 -7.41 -23.21 11.96
N SER A 67 -7.98 -24.01 11.06
CA SER A 67 -9.42 -23.98 10.77
C SER A 67 -10.24 -24.47 11.96
N ARG A 68 -9.77 -25.55 12.63
CA ARG A 68 -10.35 -26.10 13.85
C ARG A 68 -10.34 -25.09 15.01
N ARG A 69 -9.20 -24.44 15.26
CA ARG A 69 -9.05 -23.42 16.32
C ARG A 69 -9.94 -22.18 16.09
N LYS A 70 -10.17 -21.78 14.83
CA LYS A 70 -10.95 -20.58 14.49
C LYS A 70 -12.43 -20.84 14.19
N GLY A 71 -12.86 -22.10 14.14
CA GLY A 71 -14.23 -22.49 13.78
C GLY A 71 -14.66 -22.14 12.35
N ARG A 72 -13.70 -21.82 11.47
CA ARG A 72 -13.92 -21.46 10.06
C ARG A 72 -12.74 -21.90 9.20
N THR A 73 -12.98 -22.19 7.93
CA THR A 73 -11.92 -22.55 6.97
C THR A 73 -10.86 -21.46 6.88
N SER A 74 -9.60 -21.81 7.17
CA SER A 74 -8.45 -20.92 7.24
C SER A 74 -7.35 -21.42 6.31
N ARG A 75 -6.96 -20.61 5.33
CA ARG A 75 -5.85 -20.90 4.42
C ARG A 75 -4.61 -20.11 4.81
N ALA A 76 -3.44 -20.74 4.82
CA ALA A 76 -2.18 -20.12 5.23
C ALA A 76 -1.57 -19.32 4.05
N HIS A 77 -2.24 -18.22 3.68
CA HIS A 77 -1.87 -17.39 2.52
C HIS A 77 -0.41 -16.93 2.56
N ARG A 78 0.11 -16.56 3.73
CA ARG A 78 1.51 -16.14 3.92
C ARG A 78 2.50 -17.28 3.64
N THR A 79 2.24 -18.48 4.18
CA THR A 79 3.09 -19.66 3.99
C THR A 79 3.05 -20.13 2.53
N ARG A 80 1.86 -20.14 1.90
CA ARG A 80 1.71 -20.45 0.47
C ARG A 80 2.43 -19.46 -0.43
N ARG A 81 2.34 -18.15 -0.13
CA ARG A 81 3.08 -17.12 -0.87
C ARG A 81 4.59 -17.34 -0.75
N MET A 82 5.08 -17.61 0.46
CA MET A 82 6.50 -17.90 0.69
C MET A 82 6.99 -19.15 -0.07
N LEU A 83 6.24 -20.26 -0.03
CA LEU A 83 6.61 -21.47 -0.78
C LEU A 83 6.66 -21.23 -2.30
N LYS A 84 5.78 -20.36 -2.82
CA LYS A 84 5.77 -19.96 -4.23
C LYS A 84 6.93 -19.02 -4.59
N GLU A 85 7.27 -18.11 -3.69
CA GLU A 85 8.28 -17.05 -3.90
C GLU A 85 9.72 -17.58 -3.84
N TYR A 86 10.02 -18.45 -2.87
CA TYR A 86 11.39 -18.96 -2.65
C TYR A 86 11.60 -20.38 -3.20
N GLY A 87 10.54 -21.04 -3.66
CA GLY A 87 10.55 -22.47 -3.91
C GLY A 87 10.41 -23.27 -2.60
N VAL A 88 9.80 -24.44 -2.71
CA VAL A 88 9.31 -25.22 -1.56
C VAL A 88 10.42 -25.61 -0.58
N LEU A 89 11.55 -26.11 -1.11
CA LEU A 89 12.67 -26.58 -0.28
C LEU A 89 13.43 -25.41 0.36
N ALA A 90 13.80 -24.39 -0.42
CA ALA A 90 14.53 -23.24 0.10
C ALA A 90 13.72 -22.41 1.12
N ALA A 91 12.39 -22.35 0.94
CA ALA A 91 11.49 -21.75 1.93
C ALA A 91 11.51 -22.50 3.27
N ALA A 92 11.53 -23.83 3.25
CA ALA A 92 11.63 -24.63 4.47
C ALA A 92 13.00 -24.45 5.16
N GLU A 93 14.10 -24.44 4.40
CA GLU A 93 15.44 -24.16 4.94
C GLU A 93 15.49 -22.79 5.62
N ARG A 94 14.95 -21.76 4.97
CA ARG A 94 14.91 -20.40 5.51
C ARG A 94 14.24 -20.34 6.89
N MET A 95 13.13 -21.06 7.05
CA MET A 95 12.41 -21.09 8.33
C MET A 95 13.17 -21.82 9.44
N VAL A 96 13.93 -22.85 9.07
CA VAL A 96 14.79 -23.57 10.02
C VAL A 96 16.06 -22.79 10.36
N LEU A 97 16.56 -21.95 9.46
CA LEU A 97 17.75 -21.14 9.71
C LEU A 97 17.46 -19.84 10.49
N THR A 98 16.21 -19.38 10.56
CA THR A 98 15.83 -18.21 11.37
C THR A 98 15.86 -18.48 12.87
N ARG A 99 16.41 -17.56 13.67
CA ARG A 99 16.66 -17.73 15.12
C ARG A 99 15.41 -17.97 15.98
N LYS A 100 14.24 -17.49 15.57
CA LYS A 100 12.98 -17.70 16.28
C LYS A 100 12.21 -18.84 15.62
N PRO A 101 11.59 -19.75 16.39
CA PRO A 101 10.64 -20.70 15.87
C PRO A 101 9.56 -19.98 15.08
N SER A 102 9.10 -20.60 14.00
CA SER A 102 7.99 -20.03 13.25
C SER A 102 6.68 -20.24 14.01
N THR A 103 5.70 -19.36 13.79
CA THR A 103 4.34 -19.57 14.30
C THR A 103 3.72 -20.89 13.80
N GLY A 104 4.22 -21.45 12.69
CA GLY A 104 3.82 -22.78 12.22
C GLY A 104 4.38 -23.92 13.09
N TYR A 105 5.64 -23.79 13.53
CA TYR A 105 6.31 -24.74 14.42
C TYR A 105 5.62 -24.84 15.78
N GLU A 106 5.36 -23.69 16.41
CA GLU A 106 4.71 -23.63 17.74
C GLU A 106 3.30 -24.25 17.70
N VAL A 107 2.53 -23.98 16.64
CA VAL A 107 1.17 -24.53 16.49
C VAL A 107 1.17 -26.04 16.28
N LEU A 108 2.13 -26.57 15.51
CA LEU A 108 2.25 -28.01 15.27
C LEU A 108 2.77 -28.75 16.51
N GLU A 109 3.69 -28.15 17.26
CA GLU A 109 4.18 -28.67 18.54
C GLU A 109 3.07 -28.73 19.60
N GLU A 110 2.31 -27.64 19.78
CA GLU A 110 1.14 -27.60 20.68
C GLU A 110 0.06 -28.64 20.32
N ALA A 111 -0.07 -28.98 19.04
CA ALA A 111 -1.03 -29.97 18.56
C ALA A 111 -0.51 -31.42 18.61
N GLY A 112 0.72 -31.65 19.09
CA GLY A 112 1.34 -32.98 19.10
C GLY A 112 1.73 -33.50 17.71
N LEU A 113 1.82 -32.61 16.72
CA LEU A 113 2.14 -32.89 15.32
C LEU A 113 3.57 -32.44 14.95
N GLN A 114 4.49 -32.48 15.90
CA GLN A 114 5.89 -32.04 15.72
C GLN A 114 6.60 -32.78 14.58
N GLU A 115 6.23 -34.04 14.31
CA GLU A 115 6.71 -34.85 13.17
C GLU A 115 6.41 -34.23 11.79
N LEU A 116 5.45 -33.30 11.71
CA LEU A 116 5.10 -32.54 10.51
C LEU A 116 5.77 -31.16 10.46
N SER A 117 6.64 -30.83 11.41
CA SER A 117 7.40 -29.58 11.38
C SER A 117 8.42 -29.56 10.23
N PHE A 118 8.85 -28.37 9.79
CA PHE A 118 9.89 -28.26 8.76
C PHE A 118 11.22 -28.82 9.24
N GLU A 119 11.50 -28.70 10.53
CA GLU A 119 12.64 -29.28 11.21
C GLU A 119 12.66 -30.81 11.09
N SER A 120 11.57 -31.49 11.46
CA SER A 120 11.45 -32.95 11.33
C SER A 120 11.50 -33.42 9.88
N ILE A 121 10.92 -32.65 8.96
CA ILE A 121 10.96 -32.95 7.52
C ILE A 121 12.39 -32.82 6.97
N ILE A 122 13.10 -31.75 7.34
CA ILE A 122 14.48 -31.53 6.90
C ILE A 122 15.41 -32.62 7.45
N ASP A 123 15.22 -33.05 8.70
CA ASP A 123 16.00 -34.16 9.27
C ASP A 123 15.67 -35.51 8.60
N ARG A 124 14.41 -35.72 8.19
CA ARG A 124 13.97 -36.95 7.51
C ARG A 124 14.47 -37.07 6.06
N PHE A 125 14.65 -35.95 5.36
CA PHE A 125 15.09 -35.92 3.96
C PHE A 125 16.41 -35.15 3.78
N PRO A 126 17.49 -35.52 4.48
CA PRO A 126 18.69 -34.68 4.58
C PRO A 126 19.44 -34.52 3.25
N THR A 127 19.19 -35.40 2.28
CA THR A 127 19.79 -35.34 0.94
C THR A 127 19.13 -34.31 0.03
N GLU A 128 17.94 -33.81 0.38
CA GLU A 128 17.20 -32.80 -0.39
C GLU A 128 17.44 -31.37 0.12
N PHE A 129 18.21 -31.21 1.21
CA PHE A 129 18.47 -29.93 1.87
C PHE A 129 19.95 -29.65 2.06
N SER A 130 20.30 -28.40 2.30
CA SER A 130 21.67 -27.99 2.59
C SER A 130 22.16 -28.58 3.92
N PRO A 131 23.44 -28.99 4.03
CA PRO A 131 23.98 -29.57 5.26
C PRO A 131 23.79 -28.69 6.50
N ILE A 132 23.84 -27.36 6.32
CA ILE A 132 23.66 -26.41 7.42
C ILE A 132 22.19 -26.27 7.85
N ALA A 133 21.24 -26.44 6.93
CA ALA A 133 19.81 -26.50 7.26
C ALA A 133 19.49 -27.79 8.02
N VAL A 134 20.09 -28.93 7.64
CA VAL A 134 19.97 -30.20 8.37
C VAL A 134 20.54 -30.10 9.78
N GLU A 135 21.72 -29.50 9.93
CA GLU A 135 22.33 -29.29 11.25
C GLU A 135 21.49 -28.34 12.12
N ALA A 136 20.94 -27.26 11.54
CA ALA A 136 20.05 -26.33 12.23
C ALA A 136 18.72 -26.99 12.63
N ALA A 137 18.16 -27.86 11.78
CA ALA A 137 16.96 -28.64 12.08
C ALA A 137 17.19 -29.55 13.29
N ARG A 138 18.26 -30.35 13.26
CA ARG A 138 18.64 -31.24 14.37
C ARG A 138 18.90 -30.49 15.66
N ALA A 139 19.64 -29.38 15.58
CA ALA A 139 19.89 -28.54 16.75
C ALA A 139 18.58 -28.07 17.38
N ARG A 140 17.59 -27.67 16.57
CA ARG A 140 16.29 -27.21 17.08
C ARG A 140 15.46 -28.35 17.68
N LEU A 141 15.41 -29.52 17.05
CA LEU A 141 14.71 -30.70 17.58
C LEU A 141 15.30 -31.17 18.92
N GLU A 142 16.61 -31.00 19.11
CA GLU A 142 17.32 -31.35 20.34
C GLU A 142 17.38 -30.22 21.38
N GLY A 143 16.75 -29.07 21.12
CA GLY A 143 16.75 -27.91 22.04
C GLY A 143 18.11 -27.20 22.16
N ARG A 144 19.01 -27.39 21.20
CA ARG A 144 20.34 -26.77 21.12
C ARG A 144 20.31 -25.47 20.31
N PRO A 145 21.25 -24.51 20.56
CA PRO A 145 21.35 -23.31 19.73
C PRO A 145 21.74 -23.65 18.28
N PRO A 146 21.32 -22.82 17.30
CA PRO A 146 21.62 -23.07 15.88
C PRO A 146 23.13 -23.02 15.60
N PRO A 147 23.62 -23.75 14.58
CA PRO A 147 25.05 -23.83 14.30
C PRO A 147 25.65 -22.48 13.90
N PRO A 148 26.94 -22.23 14.21
CA PRO A 148 27.66 -21.04 13.76
C PRO A 148 27.58 -20.92 12.24
N GLY A 149 27.23 -19.73 11.73
CA GLY A 149 27.06 -19.52 10.29
C GLY A 149 25.66 -19.80 9.74
N ALA A 150 24.71 -20.33 10.54
CA ALA A 150 23.31 -20.48 10.10
C ALA A 150 22.68 -19.17 9.61
N ARG A 151 23.04 -18.03 10.24
CA ARG A 151 22.60 -16.69 9.81
C ARG A 151 23.27 -16.24 8.51
N ALA A 152 24.55 -16.56 8.32
CA ALA A 152 25.26 -16.27 7.08
C ALA A 152 24.73 -17.14 5.93
N ALA A 153 24.45 -18.42 6.19
CA ALA A 153 23.81 -19.30 5.21
C ALA A 153 22.37 -18.89 4.90
N ALA A 154 21.59 -18.41 5.88
CA ALA A 154 20.26 -17.84 5.61
C ALA A 154 20.32 -16.63 4.66
N LEU A 155 21.42 -15.87 4.71
CA LEU A 155 21.69 -14.73 3.82
C LEU A 155 22.28 -15.18 2.46
N LEU A 156 22.97 -16.33 2.39
CA LEU A 156 23.56 -16.89 1.17
C LEU A 156 22.60 -17.80 0.38
N SER A 157 21.60 -18.38 1.04
CA SER A 157 20.43 -19.03 0.42
C SER A 157 19.42 -18.01 -0.09
N GLU A 158 19.65 -16.71 0.10
CA GLU A 158 19.06 -15.71 -0.79
C GLU A 158 19.70 -15.88 -2.16
N PRO A 159 18.93 -15.90 -3.26
CA PRO A 159 19.55 -15.94 -4.58
C PRO A 159 20.51 -14.75 -4.67
N SER A 160 21.81 -15.07 -4.75
CA SER A 160 22.92 -14.11 -4.80
C SER A 160 22.61 -13.02 -5.82
N ALA A 161 22.42 -11.80 -5.31
CA ALA A 161 22.33 -10.59 -6.11
C ALA A 161 23.67 -10.26 -6.83
N ALA A 162 24.74 -11.02 -6.57
CA ALA A 162 26.07 -10.75 -7.12
C ALA A 162 26.46 -11.65 -8.32
N ALA A 163 25.62 -12.60 -8.74
CA ALA A 163 25.91 -13.49 -9.89
C ALA A 163 24.87 -13.42 -11.02
N ALA A 164 23.94 -12.47 -10.96
CA ALA A 164 22.96 -12.20 -12.01
C ALA A 164 22.83 -10.70 -12.32
N GLU A 165 23.93 -9.95 -12.21
CA GLU A 165 24.15 -8.78 -13.06
C GLU A 165 24.51 -9.27 -14.48
N GLU A 166 23.65 -10.08 -15.09
CA GLU A 166 23.33 -9.82 -16.48
C GLU A 166 22.20 -8.80 -16.38
N GLU A 167 22.54 -7.52 -16.60
CA GLU A 167 21.57 -6.50 -16.99
C GLU A 167 20.82 -7.02 -18.23
N LEU A 168 19.77 -7.80 -18.00
CA LEU A 168 18.63 -7.72 -18.90
C LEU A 168 18.23 -6.25 -18.83
N PRO A 169 18.32 -5.49 -19.93
CA PRO A 169 18.03 -4.08 -19.92
C PRO A 169 16.65 -3.92 -19.31
N ASN A 170 16.59 -3.19 -18.20
CA ASN A 170 15.32 -2.89 -17.54
C ASN A 170 14.50 -2.18 -18.62
N PRO A 171 13.39 -2.78 -19.10
CA PRO A 171 12.71 -2.30 -20.29
C PRO A 171 12.39 -0.82 -20.11
N ASP A 172 12.51 -0.05 -21.19
CA ASP A 172 12.18 1.36 -21.16
C ASP A 172 10.77 1.53 -20.56
N PRO A 173 10.55 2.47 -19.62
CA PRO A 173 9.24 2.63 -19.01
C PRO A 173 8.16 2.84 -20.07
N VAL A 174 7.16 1.97 -20.10
CA VAL A 174 6.03 2.07 -21.02
C VAL A 174 4.77 2.32 -20.21
N PHE A 175 4.30 3.55 -20.21
CA PHE A 175 3.03 3.91 -19.59
C PHE A 175 1.91 3.41 -20.49
N ASP A 176 1.06 2.53 -19.97
CA ASP A 176 -0.20 2.17 -20.64
C ASP A 176 -1.23 3.31 -20.55
N ASP A 177 -2.44 3.08 -21.06
CA ASP A 177 -3.48 4.12 -21.10
C ASP A 177 -3.96 4.54 -19.71
N GLU A 178 -3.95 3.63 -18.73
CA GLU A 178 -4.31 3.97 -17.35
C GLU A 178 -3.20 4.80 -16.69
N ALA A 179 -1.94 4.43 -16.90
CA ALA A 179 -0.82 5.20 -16.37
C ALA A 179 -0.73 6.60 -17.00
N ARG A 180 -1.02 6.73 -18.29
CA ARG A 180 -1.11 8.04 -18.97
C ARG A 180 -2.22 8.89 -18.37
N MET A 181 -3.41 8.32 -18.16
CA MET A 181 -4.53 9.02 -17.54
C MET A 181 -4.19 9.52 -16.12
N PHE A 182 -3.56 8.68 -15.29
CA PHE A 182 -3.10 9.10 -13.95
C PHE A 182 -2.05 10.21 -14.04
N LEU A 183 -1.14 10.11 -15.00
CA LEU A 183 -0.12 11.14 -15.23
C LEU A 183 -0.75 12.46 -15.69
N GLU A 184 -1.66 12.43 -16.66
CA GLU A 184 -2.37 13.62 -17.15
C GLU A 184 -3.13 14.33 -16.03
N GLY A 185 -3.87 13.57 -15.23
CA GLY A 185 -4.61 14.11 -14.09
C GLY A 185 -3.71 14.65 -12.97
N PHE A 186 -2.55 14.02 -12.74
CA PHE A 186 -1.53 14.55 -11.83
C PHE A 186 -0.90 15.86 -12.37
N MET A 187 -0.69 15.94 -13.68
CA MET A 187 -0.02 17.07 -14.34
C MET A 187 -0.96 18.27 -14.59
N ASP A 188 -2.25 18.17 -14.24
CA ASP A 188 -3.15 19.32 -14.23
C ASP A 188 -2.61 20.39 -13.25
N PRO A 189 -2.28 21.61 -13.72
CA PRO A 189 -1.81 22.68 -12.86
C PRO A 189 -2.80 23.06 -11.74
N GLY A 190 -4.09 22.77 -11.91
CA GLY A 190 -5.13 22.96 -10.91
C GLY A 190 -5.20 21.85 -9.86
N ALA A 191 -4.56 20.70 -10.08
CA ALA A 191 -4.57 19.59 -9.14
C ALA A 191 -3.92 20.00 -7.81
N TRP A 192 -4.55 19.60 -6.69
CA TRP A 192 -4.05 19.92 -5.34
C TRP A 192 -2.59 19.52 -5.12
N SER A 193 -2.15 18.41 -5.73
CA SER A 193 -0.77 17.94 -5.66
C SER A 193 0.24 18.97 -6.17
N LEU A 194 -0.07 19.67 -7.27
CA LEU A 194 0.83 20.68 -7.86
C LEU A 194 0.56 22.09 -7.35
N ALA A 195 -0.70 22.49 -7.19
CA ALA A 195 -1.06 23.85 -6.77
C ALA A 195 -0.88 24.08 -5.26
N GLY A 196 -1.12 23.04 -4.45
CA GLY A 196 -1.12 23.14 -2.98
C GLY A 196 0.10 22.48 -2.34
N TRP A 197 0.34 21.20 -2.64
CA TRP A 197 1.35 20.42 -1.94
C TRP A 197 2.79 20.73 -2.43
N LEU A 198 3.02 20.74 -3.74
CA LEU A 198 4.37 20.93 -4.31
C LEU A 198 5.10 22.21 -3.82
N PRO A 199 4.47 23.40 -3.72
CA PRO A 199 5.14 24.59 -3.20
C PRO A 199 5.60 24.43 -1.74
N LEU A 200 4.78 23.82 -0.89
CA LEU A 200 5.12 23.56 0.51
C LEU A 200 6.25 22.52 0.61
N TYR A 201 6.16 21.44 -0.17
CA TYR A 201 7.21 20.42 -0.22
C TYR A 201 8.55 21.02 -0.67
N ARG A 202 8.54 21.86 -1.72
CA ARG A 202 9.73 22.56 -2.20
C ARG A 202 10.34 23.46 -1.14
N ALA A 203 9.52 24.26 -0.45
CA ALA A 203 9.98 25.12 0.62
C ALA A 203 10.64 24.32 1.75
N THR A 204 10.05 23.18 2.14
CA THR A 204 10.63 22.28 3.14
C THR A 204 11.98 21.73 2.70
N VAL A 205 12.07 21.18 1.49
CA VAL A 205 13.32 20.58 0.97
C VAL A 205 14.43 21.62 0.85
N GLN A 206 14.11 22.82 0.34
CA GLN A 206 15.09 23.92 0.25
C GLN A 206 15.56 24.39 1.62
N ALA A 207 14.68 24.42 2.62
CA ALA A 207 15.06 24.77 3.99
C ALA A 207 15.99 23.71 4.62
N ILE A 208 15.72 22.42 4.38
CA ILE A 208 16.57 21.31 4.82
C ILE A 208 17.95 21.40 4.14
N ASP A 209 17.98 21.49 2.82
CA ASP A 209 19.21 21.57 2.03
C ASP A 209 20.11 22.73 2.47
N ARG A 210 19.52 23.92 2.64
CA ARG A 210 20.24 25.10 3.16
C ARG A 210 20.82 24.86 4.55
N ALA A 211 20.02 24.32 5.47
CA ALA A 211 20.48 24.07 6.84
C ALA A 211 21.63 23.05 6.88
N LEU A 212 21.56 21.99 6.07
CA LEU A 212 22.60 20.96 5.99
C LEU A 212 23.88 21.47 5.32
N SER A 213 23.74 22.21 4.22
CA SER A 213 24.86 22.84 3.51
C SER A 213 25.62 23.86 4.36
N GLU A 214 24.93 24.52 5.30
CA GLU A 214 25.54 25.45 6.26
C GLU A 214 26.06 24.75 7.54
N GLY A 215 26.02 23.42 7.60
CA GLY A 215 26.49 22.65 8.76
C GLY A 215 25.61 22.77 10.01
N ARG A 216 24.33 23.14 9.83
CA ARG A 216 23.32 23.33 10.89
C ARG A 216 22.20 22.28 10.88
N PRO A 217 22.51 20.96 10.97
CA PRO A 217 21.48 19.91 10.93
C PRO A 217 20.46 19.98 12.07
N GLN A 218 20.82 20.58 13.21
CA GLN A 218 19.91 20.81 14.33
C GLN A 218 18.67 21.63 13.95
N ASP A 219 18.78 22.49 12.93
CA ASP A 219 17.67 23.34 12.49
C ASP A 219 16.63 22.58 11.65
N THR A 220 16.95 21.35 11.23
CA THR A 220 16.04 20.43 10.53
C THR A 220 15.33 19.46 11.47
N PHE A 221 15.77 19.39 12.74
CA PHE A 221 15.30 18.39 13.70
C PHE A 221 13.78 18.43 13.91
N GLU A 222 13.21 19.61 14.17
CA GLU A 222 11.78 19.76 14.40
C GLU A 222 10.99 19.33 13.15
N THR A 223 11.43 19.78 11.97
CA THR A 223 10.80 19.47 10.68
C THR A 223 10.79 17.97 10.36
N LEU A 224 11.88 17.25 10.62
CA LEU A 224 12.00 15.84 10.25
C LEU A 224 11.36 14.91 11.29
N TRP A 225 11.54 15.20 12.58
CA TRP A 225 11.23 14.25 13.66
C TRP A 225 10.01 14.59 14.51
N ARG A 226 9.63 15.87 14.62
CA ARG A 226 8.51 16.29 15.47
C ARG A 226 7.26 16.66 14.68
N ASN A 227 7.41 17.38 13.58
CA ASN A 227 6.27 17.87 12.81
C ASN A 227 5.44 16.68 12.28
N GLN A 228 4.15 16.68 12.62
CA GLN A 228 3.25 15.62 12.16
C GLN A 228 3.10 15.66 10.64
N ASP A 229 2.86 16.84 10.09
CA ASP A 229 2.94 17.15 8.67
C ASP A 229 4.09 18.12 8.44
N ASN A 230 4.94 17.81 7.46
CA ASN A 230 6.07 18.64 7.07
C ASN A 230 6.14 18.85 5.54
N ALA A 231 5.05 18.59 4.84
CA ALA A 231 4.96 18.58 3.38
C ALA A 231 5.89 17.59 2.65
N ILE A 232 6.69 16.77 3.35
CA ILE A 232 7.31 15.56 2.77
C ILE A 232 6.35 14.40 2.95
N SER A 233 5.77 14.25 4.14
CA SER A 233 4.79 13.21 4.45
C SER A 233 4.02 13.53 5.72
N HIS A 234 2.85 12.91 5.92
CA HIS A 234 2.11 12.98 7.18
C HIS A 234 2.39 11.74 8.05
N ALA A 235 2.84 11.94 9.30
CA ALA A 235 3.27 10.86 10.20
C ALA A 235 2.10 10.10 10.84
N GLY A 236 0.91 10.70 10.91
CA GLY A 236 -0.26 10.07 11.54
C GLY A 236 0.03 9.68 12.99
N GLN A 237 -0.18 8.40 13.34
CA GLN A 237 0.15 7.82 14.64
C GLN A 237 1.62 7.36 14.78
N GLY A 238 2.44 7.56 13.74
CA GLY A 238 3.85 7.12 13.69
C GLY A 238 4.84 8.04 14.39
N LEU A 239 4.38 9.12 15.05
CA LEU A 239 5.23 10.00 15.83
C LEU A 239 5.70 9.33 17.13
N LEU A 240 6.95 9.57 17.49
CA LEU A 240 7.43 9.30 18.84
C LEU A 240 6.91 10.37 19.81
N LYS A 241 6.84 10.03 21.09
CA LYS A 241 6.50 11.00 22.14
C LYS A 241 7.50 12.15 22.12
N TYR A 242 7.01 13.38 22.14
CA TYR A 242 7.86 14.58 22.06
C TYR A 242 8.93 14.62 23.17
N GLU A 243 8.56 14.24 24.40
CA GLU A 243 9.50 14.15 25.53
C GLU A 243 10.68 13.21 25.24
N THR A 244 10.40 12.05 24.61
CA THR A 244 11.43 11.09 24.23
C THR A 244 12.34 11.63 23.13
N VAL A 245 11.75 12.29 22.13
CA VAL A 245 12.48 12.89 21.00
C VAL A 245 13.39 14.02 21.48
N ASP A 246 12.91 14.87 22.39
CA ASP A 246 13.71 15.96 22.97
C ASP A 246 14.84 15.46 23.86
N ALA A 247 14.58 14.43 24.67
CA ALA A 247 15.61 13.84 25.52
C ALA A 247 16.74 13.19 24.73
N MET A 248 16.50 12.83 23.46
CA MET A 248 17.47 12.23 22.54
C MET A 248 17.87 13.17 21.40
N ARG A 249 17.70 14.49 21.59
CA ARG A 249 17.89 15.48 20.52
C ARG A 249 19.23 15.34 19.81
N ASP A 250 20.32 15.20 20.55
CA ASP A 250 21.67 15.11 19.98
C ASP A 250 21.85 13.85 19.14
N GLU A 251 21.31 12.71 19.56
CA GLU A 251 21.38 11.47 18.79
C GLU A 251 20.59 11.54 17.48
N PHE A 252 19.42 12.15 17.52
CA PHE A 252 18.60 12.37 16.32
C PHE A 252 19.24 13.38 15.36
N VAL A 253 19.89 14.43 15.87
CA VAL A 253 20.69 15.35 15.04
C VAL A 253 21.88 14.63 14.43
N GLN A 254 22.53 13.71 15.16
CA GLN A 254 23.58 12.87 14.57
C GLN A 254 23.03 11.97 13.46
N VAL A 255 21.85 11.38 13.62
CA VAL A 255 21.20 10.60 12.55
C VAL A 255 20.97 11.47 11.31
N ILE A 256 20.58 12.74 11.45
CA ILE A 256 20.42 13.66 10.31
C ILE A 256 21.76 13.84 9.57
N ARG A 257 22.87 14.01 10.30
CA ARG A 257 24.22 14.09 9.70
C ARG A 257 24.56 12.82 8.95
N ASP A 258 24.37 11.67 9.60
CA ASP A 258 24.68 10.36 9.02
C ASP A 258 23.87 10.10 7.73
N ILE A 259 22.61 10.57 7.68
CA ILE A 259 21.77 10.48 6.47
C ILE A 259 22.31 11.41 5.39
N HIS A 260 22.58 12.67 5.71
CA HIS A 260 23.10 13.66 4.76
C HIS A 260 24.41 13.23 4.10
N GLU A 261 25.29 12.59 4.87
CA GLU A 261 26.57 12.06 4.38
C GLU A 261 26.40 10.81 3.50
N ASP A 262 25.41 9.95 3.81
CA ASP A 262 25.18 8.69 3.09
C ASP A 262 23.69 8.42 2.85
N GLY A 263 23.17 8.90 1.73
CA GLY A 263 21.81 8.63 1.28
C GLY A 263 21.57 7.23 0.70
N SER A 264 22.43 6.22 0.95
CA SER A 264 22.27 4.87 0.37
C SER A 264 21.24 3.99 1.11
N PRO A 265 20.67 2.97 0.43
CA PRO A 265 19.85 1.97 1.09
C PRO A 265 20.58 1.20 2.20
N ALA A 266 21.89 1.03 2.08
CA ALA A 266 22.70 0.39 3.13
C ALA A 266 22.71 1.25 4.41
N ASN A 267 22.84 2.57 4.29
CA ASN A 267 22.73 3.46 5.44
C ASN A 267 21.34 3.45 6.06
N PHE A 268 20.29 3.39 5.23
CA PHE A 268 18.92 3.27 5.75
C PHE A 268 18.76 2.07 6.69
N GLU A 269 19.29 0.89 6.31
CA GLU A 269 19.25 -0.29 7.18
C GLU A 269 20.12 -0.11 8.44
N ARG A 270 21.31 0.50 8.32
CA ARG A 270 22.15 0.83 9.50
C ARG A 270 21.43 1.74 10.49
N ILE A 271 20.74 2.78 10.01
CA ILE A 271 19.96 3.69 10.86
C ILE A 271 18.78 2.95 11.49
N VAL A 272 18.08 2.11 10.73
CA VAL A 272 17.02 1.27 11.27
C VAL A 272 17.52 0.37 12.41
N GLU A 273 18.65 -0.32 12.22
CA GLU A 273 19.25 -1.19 13.23
C GLU A 273 19.64 -0.40 14.48
N ARG A 274 20.16 0.82 14.31
CA ARG A 274 20.45 1.75 15.43
C ARG A 274 19.21 2.06 16.25
N PHE A 275 18.08 2.38 15.61
CA PHE A 275 16.82 2.61 16.32
C PHE A 275 16.25 1.33 16.96
N GLU A 276 16.46 0.16 16.35
CA GLU A 276 16.13 -1.13 16.97
C GLU A 276 16.93 -1.36 18.26
N GLY A 277 18.21 -0.98 18.28
CA GLY A 277 19.04 -0.93 19.47
C GLY A 277 18.46 -0.03 20.56
N TRP A 278 18.13 1.22 20.23
CA TRP A 278 17.50 2.16 21.18
C TRP A 278 16.18 1.64 21.75
N ARG A 279 15.39 0.95 20.94
CA ARG A 279 14.14 0.32 21.41
C ARG A 279 14.44 -0.84 22.36
N ALA A 280 15.42 -1.69 22.05
CA ALA A 280 15.82 -2.81 22.91
C ALA A 280 16.36 -2.32 24.26
N GLU A 281 17.02 -1.16 24.27
CA GLU A 281 17.49 -0.46 25.48
C GLU A 281 16.36 0.26 26.24
N GLY A 282 15.13 0.27 25.72
CA GLY A 282 13.98 0.95 26.34
C GLY A 282 14.00 2.48 26.22
N ARG A 283 14.91 3.05 25.42
CA ARG A 283 15.04 4.50 25.21
C ARG A 283 13.92 5.08 24.35
N ILE A 284 13.38 4.27 23.43
CA ILE A 284 12.22 4.61 22.60
C ILE A 284 11.18 3.49 22.67
N GLY A 285 9.88 3.84 22.56
CA GLY A 285 8.80 2.86 22.62
C GLY A 285 8.63 2.02 21.34
N MET A 286 9.04 2.55 20.19
CA MET A 286 8.93 1.90 18.89
C MET A 286 10.00 2.40 17.92
N VAL A 287 10.25 1.64 16.85
CA VAL A 287 11.12 2.07 15.75
C VAL A 287 10.30 2.89 14.75
N PRO A 288 10.55 4.20 14.59
CA PRO A 288 9.74 5.07 13.74
C PRO A 288 10.16 4.97 12.27
N ARG A 289 9.99 3.78 11.65
CA ARG A 289 10.45 3.50 10.27
C ARG A 289 9.96 4.54 9.24
N LEU A 290 8.73 5.02 9.41
CA LEU A 290 8.16 6.10 8.58
C LEU A 290 8.95 7.40 8.69
N LEU A 291 9.35 7.82 9.90
CA LEU A 291 10.12 9.04 10.11
C LEU A 291 11.54 8.91 9.55
N ILE A 292 12.14 7.72 9.66
CA ILE A 292 13.44 7.44 9.04
C ILE A 292 13.32 7.57 7.51
N ALA A 293 12.33 6.93 6.89
CA ALA A 293 12.08 7.03 5.45
C ALA A 293 11.81 8.47 5.00
N ARG A 294 11.04 9.24 5.79
CA ARG A 294 10.81 10.67 5.60
C ARG A 294 12.10 11.49 5.63
N ALA A 295 13.00 11.21 6.56
CA ALA A 295 14.29 11.90 6.62
C ALA A 295 15.10 11.65 5.34
N PHE A 296 15.18 10.40 4.87
CA PHE A 296 15.82 10.08 3.59
C PHE A 296 15.13 10.78 2.40
N ALA A 297 13.80 10.81 2.35
CA ALA A 297 13.04 11.49 1.29
C ALA A 297 13.16 13.03 1.30
N GLY A 298 13.39 13.62 2.47
CA GLY A 298 13.59 15.06 2.62
C GLY A 298 15.04 15.51 2.34
N ILE A 299 16.02 14.69 2.75
CA ILE A 299 17.45 15.01 2.63
C ILE A 299 18.01 14.60 1.27
N HIS A 300 17.51 13.51 0.69
CA HIS A 300 17.91 12.99 -0.63
C HIS A 300 16.71 12.90 -1.58
N PRO A 301 16.04 14.02 -1.89
CA PRO A 301 14.89 14.04 -2.79
C PRO A 301 15.24 13.52 -4.20
N GLU A 302 16.49 13.60 -4.64
CA GLU A 302 16.94 13.05 -5.91
C GLU A 302 16.86 11.51 -5.96
N ARG A 303 16.92 10.84 -4.80
CA ARG A 303 16.91 9.36 -4.69
C ARG A 303 15.57 8.79 -4.27
N TYR A 304 14.77 9.53 -3.51
CA TYR A 304 13.60 8.98 -2.82
C TYR A 304 12.34 9.81 -3.03
N HIS A 305 11.22 9.11 -3.25
CA HIS A 305 9.88 9.68 -3.34
C HIS A 305 9.21 9.86 -1.96
N THR A 306 8.08 10.58 -1.90
CA THR A 306 7.38 10.91 -0.64
C THR A 306 6.50 9.79 -0.06
N THR A 307 6.31 8.68 -0.77
CA THR A 307 5.59 7.49 -0.25
C THR A 307 6.44 6.70 0.76
N VAL A 308 6.52 7.22 1.98
CA VAL A 308 7.40 6.74 3.06
C VAL A 308 6.84 5.57 3.88
N ASP A 309 5.55 5.30 3.76
CA ASP A 309 4.89 4.16 4.41
C ASP A 309 5.03 2.90 3.54
N ALA A 310 5.53 1.81 4.11
CA ALA A 310 5.81 0.57 3.36
C ALA A 310 4.53 -0.07 2.77
N THR A 311 3.37 0.08 3.43
CA THR A 311 2.11 -0.48 2.91
C THR A 311 1.69 0.26 1.65
N ARG A 312 1.67 1.60 1.71
CA ARG A 312 1.36 2.46 0.56
C ARG A 312 2.39 2.32 -0.55
N GLN A 313 3.68 2.22 -0.21
CA GLN A 313 4.71 1.98 -1.21
C GLN A 313 4.45 0.68 -1.97
N ASN A 314 4.13 -0.42 -1.29
CA ASN A 314 3.84 -1.68 -1.97
C ASN A 314 2.62 -1.56 -2.91
N GLN A 315 1.58 -0.83 -2.51
CA GLN A 315 0.44 -0.55 -3.39
C GLN A 315 0.87 0.22 -4.65
N ALA A 316 1.73 1.23 -4.51
CA ALA A 316 2.28 1.95 -5.65
C ALA A 316 3.09 1.02 -6.55
N LEU A 317 4.01 0.22 -5.98
CA LEU A 317 4.89 -0.66 -6.74
C LEU A 317 4.10 -1.71 -7.53
N ASP A 318 3.06 -2.30 -6.94
CA ASP A 318 2.19 -3.26 -7.62
C ASP A 318 1.48 -2.62 -8.83
N TRP A 319 1.05 -1.37 -8.69
CA TRP A 319 0.43 -0.60 -9.78
C TRP A 319 1.47 -0.26 -10.87
N PHE A 320 2.63 0.30 -10.52
CA PHE A 320 3.69 0.60 -11.49
C PHE A 320 4.16 -0.66 -12.23
N ALA A 321 4.26 -1.80 -11.54
CA ALA A 321 4.64 -3.06 -12.17
C ALA A 321 3.63 -3.51 -13.22
N THR A 322 2.36 -3.21 -13.01
CA THR A 322 1.27 -3.54 -13.92
C THR A 322 1.21 -2.58 -15.11
N HIS A 323 1.40 -1.27 -14.87
CA HIS A 323 1.02 -0.22 -15.83
C HIS A 323 2.19 0.53 -16.46
N THR A 324 3.42 0.37 -15.95
CA THR A 324 4.60 1.09 -16.47
C THR A 324 5.77 0.18 -16.86
N GLY A 325 5.62 -1.13 -16.68
CA GLY A 325 6.71 -2.11 -16.87
C GLY A 325 7.76 -2.08 -15.76
N PHE A 326 7.44 -1.49 -14.60
CA PHE A 326 8.35 -1.45 -13.46
C PHE A 326 8.64 -2.84 -12.89
N VAL A 327 9.92 -3.18 -12.72
CA VAL A 327 10.32 -4.44 -12.09
C VAL A 327 10.52 -4.22 -10.59
N VAL A 328 9.62 -4.79 -9.77
CA VAL A 328 9.69 -4.67 -8.31
C VAL A 328 10.94 -5.38 -7.78
N PRO A 329 11.82 -4.69 -7.02
CA PRO A 329 12.98 -5.32 -6.41
C PRO A 329 12.60 -6.45 -5.45
N ARG A 330 13.39 -7.53 -5.46
CA ARG A 330 13.22 -8.66 -4.52
C ARG A 330 13.40 -8.25 -3.06
N SER A 331 14.31 -7.31 -2.78
CA SER A 331 14.52 -6.77 -1.43
C SER A 331 13.24 -6.19 -0.86
N THR A 332 12.98 -6.40 0.44
CA THR A 332 11.86 -5.79 1.17
C THR A 332 12.22 -4.45 1.82
N SER A 333 13.46 -3.98 1.64
CA SER A 333 13.90 -2.68 2.15
C SER A 333 13.11 -1.56 1.48
N TRP A 334 12.59 -0.63 2.27
CA TRP A 334 11.89 0.55 1.75
C TRP A 334 12.82 1.38 0.85
N ALA A 335 14.08 1.58 1.26
CA ALA A 335 15.02 2.43 0.54
C ALA A 335 15.40 1.83 -0.82
N VAL A 336 15.66 0.51 -0.89
CA VAL A 336 15.95 -0.17 -2.17
C VAL A 336 14.77 -0.03 -3.13
N ARG A 337 13.55 -0.27 -2.65
CA ARG A 337 12.33 -0.16 -3.46
C ARG A 337 12.04 1.27 -3.90
N ALA A 338 12.23 2.24 -2.99
CA ALA A 338 11.98 3.65 -3.27
C ALA A 338 12.96 4.15 -4.33
N GLN A 339 14.25 3.86 -4.18
CA GLN A 339 15.27 4.25 -5.14
C GLN A 339 15.05 3.61 -6.51
N ALA A 340 14.64 2.34 -6.55
CA ALA A 340 14.32 1.67 -7.81
C ALA A 340 13.13 2.32 -8.54
N LEU A 341 12.07 2.67 -7.82
CA LEU A 341 10.91 3.36 -8.40
C LEU A 341 11.28 4.77 -8.86
N THR A 342 12.05 5.52 -8.06
CA THR A 342 12.59 6.82 -8.45
C THR A 342 13.37 6.74 -9.75
N ALA A 343 14.32 5.80 -9.85
CA ALA A 343 15.13 5.60 -11.05
C ALA A 343 14.30 5.16 -12.26
N HIS A 344 13.23 4.41 -12.06
CA HIS A 344 12.30 4.05 -13.13
C HIS A 344 11.56 5.29 -13.66
N LEU A 345 11.08 6.17 -12.77
CA LEU A 345 10.42 7.42 -13.17
C LEU A 345 11.38 8.40 -13.85
N ASP A 346 12.65 8.44 -13.43
CA ASP A 346 13.68 9.26 -14.10
C ASP A 346 13.93 8.78 -15.53
N ARG A 347 14.05 7.46 -15.74
CA ARG A 347 14.19 6.90 -17.08
C ARG A 347 12.97 7.12 -17.96
N ALA A 348 11.78 7.26 -17.36
CA ALA A 348 10.56 7.55 -18.12
C ALA A 348 10.60 8.96 -18.72
N GLY A 349 11.36 9.88 -18.12
CA GLY A 349 11.55 11.24 -18.65
C GLY A 349 10.28 12.09 -18.68
N VAL A 350 9.24 11.73 -17.91
CA VAL A 350 7.94 12.42 -17.92
C VAL A 350 7.86 13.61 -16.96
N PHE A 351 8.83 13.77 -16.06
CA PHE A 351 8.88 14.85 -15.08
C PHE A 351 10.11 15.72 -15.27
N GLU A 352 9.92 17.01 -15.51
CA GLU A 352 11.02 17.99 -15.51
C GLU A 352 11.47 18.35 -14.09
N ASP A 353 10.52 18.36 -13.14
CA ASP A 353 10.77 18.68 -11.73
C ASP A 353 10.79 17.42 -10.86
N VAL A 354 11.95 17.15 -10.25
CA VAL A 354 12.17 15.97 -9.40
C VAL A 354 11.24 15.94 -8.18
N LEU A 355 10.78 17.10 -7.70
CA LEU A 355 9.87 17.15 -6.56
C LEU A 355 8.44 16.77 -6.96
N ALA A 356 7.97 17.18 -8.14
CA ALA A 356 6.71 16.70 -8.70
C ALA A 356 6.76 15.16 -8.91
N ARG A 357 7.84 14.65 -9.50
CA ARG A 357 8.10 13.19 -9.63
C ARG A 357 7.96 12.47 -8.29
N ASN A 358 8.48 13.05 -7.21
CA ASN A 358 8.46 12.42 -5.88
C ASN A 358 7.06 12.35 -5.26
N ILE A 359 6.15 13.23 -5.65
CA ILE A 359 4.76 13.24 -5.19
C ILE A 359 3.93 12.18 -5.93
N PHE A 360 4.22 11.95 -7.21
CA PHE A 360 3.39 11.12 -8.09
C PHE A 360 3.10 9.70 -7.54
N PRO A 361 4.06 8.94 -6.96
CA PRO A 361 3.75 7.64 -6.36
C PRO A 361 2.71 7.70 -5.24
N TRP A 362 2.65 8.78 -4.47
CA TRP A 362 1.61 8.96 -3.46
C TRP A 362 0.26 9.27 -4.11
N PHE A 363 0.24 10.12 -5.15
CA PHE A 363 -0.96 10.43 -5.92
C PHE A 363 -1.61 9.15 -6.48
N VAL A 364 -0.80 8.25 -7.06
CA VAL A 364 -1.26 6.93 -7.54
C VAL A 364 -1.96 6.17 -6.42
N VAL A 365 -1.34 6.06 -5.24
CA VAL A 365 -1.92 5.35 -4.09
C VAL A 365 -3.24 5.99 -3.65
N ASP A 366 -3.32 7.32 -3.66
CA ASP A 366 -4.51 8.03 -3.25
C ASP A 366 -5.68 7.78 -4.21
N GLN A 367 -5.42 7.76 -5.52
CA GLN A 367 -6.40 7.36 -6.54
C GLN A 367 -6.86 5.90 -6.35
N LEU A 368 -5.96 4.98 -6.04
CA LEU A 368 -6.31 3.58 -5.80
C LEU A 368 -7.19 3.37 -4.56
N ARG A 369 -7.07 4.22 -3.54
CA ARG A 369 -7.91 4.13 -2.33
C ARG A 369 -9.39 4.37 -2.62
N ALA A 370 -9.70 5.23 -3.60
CA ALA A 370 -11.07 5.46 -4.05
C ALA A 370 -11.75 4.19 -4.59
N ARG A 371 -10.96 3.27 -5.16
CA ARG A 371 -11.45 2.03 -5.76
C ARG A 371 -11.75 0.92 -4.74
N THR A 372 -11.42 1.12 -3.46
CA THR A 372 -11.55 0.10 -2.41
C THR A 372 -12.72 0.38 -1.47
N MET A 373 -13.51 -0.66 -1.17
CA MET A 373 -14.65 -0.61 -0.23
C MET A 373 -14.39 -1.51 1.00
N PRO A 374 -14.61 -1.02 2.24
CA PRO A 374 -14.97 0.36 2.60
C PRO A 374 -13.82 1.33 2.31
N PRO A 375 -14.12 2.61 2.06
CA PRO A 375 -13.12 3.60 1.71
C PRO A 375 -12.14 3.78 2.86
N GLY A 376 -10.84 3.64 2.58
CA GLY A 376 -9.78 3.89 3.57
C GLY A 376 -9.55 5.36 3.89
N ILE A 377 -10.45 6.27 3.48
CA ILE A 377 -10.32 7.73 3.54
C ILE A 377 -11.29 8.29 4.60
N PRO A 378 -10.80 9.00 5.64
CA PRO A 378 -11.66 9.63 6.64
C PRO A 378 -12.59 10.68 6.00
N PRO A 379 -13.86 10.74 6.40
CA PRO A 379 -14.79 11.80 5.98
C PRO A 379 -14.37 13.15 6.56
N GLY A 380 -14.72 14.22 5.86
CA GLY A 380 -14.47 15.58 6.29
C GLY A 380 -14.16 16.56 5.16
N HIS A 381 -13.84 17.79 5.57
CA HIS A 381 -13.48 18.91 4.73
C HIS A 381 -12.32 19.67 5.35
N THR A 382 -11.39 20.13 4.52
CA THR A 382 -10.29 21.02 4.92
C THR A 382 -10.51 22.36 4.23
N PRO A 383 -10.91 23.41 4.97
CA PRO A 383 -11.14 24.73 4.40
C PRO A 383 -9.89 25.27 3.70
N ARG A 384 -10.07 25.81 2.50
CA ARG A 384 -9.02 26.48 1.74
C ARG A 384 -9.21 28.00 1.80
N PRO A 385 -8.13 28.80 1.69
CA PRO A 385 -8.25 30.26 1.70
C PRO A 385 -9.22 30.75 0.63
N GLU A 386 -10.15 31.62 1.02
CA GLU A 386 -11.11 32.25 0.08
C GLU A 386 -10.50 33.45 -0.65
N LEU A 387 -9.32 33.90 -0.18
CA LEU A 387 -8.58 35.06 -0.67
C LEU A 387 -7.11 34.68 -0.87
N ALA A 388 -6.54 35.03 -2.03
CA ALA A 388 -5.10 35.04 -2.25
C ALA A 388 -4.62 36.47 -2.49
N LEU A 389 -3.68 36.92 -1.66
CA LEU A 389 -2.92 38.16 -1.91
C LEU A 389 -1.74 37.80 -2.81
N VAL A 390 -1.80 38.24 -4.07
CA VAL A 390 -0.64 38.16 -4.98
C VAL A 390 0.08 39.50 -4.93
N ASP A 391 1.39 39.47 -4.72
CA ASP A 391 2.25 40.65 -4.73
C ASP A 391 2.47 41.11 -6.20
N LEU A 392 1.46 41.77 -6.76
CA LEU A 392 1.48 42.38 -8.10
C LEU A 392 1.22 43.89 -7.97
N PRO A 393 1.72 44.72 -8.93
CA PRO A 393 1.53 46.16 -8.90
C PRO A 393 0.04 46.56 -8.74
N PRO A 394 -0.26 47.71 -8.12
CA PRO A 394 -1.55 48.07 -7.50
C PRO A 394 -2.82 48.07 -8.40
N ALA A 395 -2.69 47.73 -9.68
CA ALA A 395 -3.78 47.66 -10.64
C ALA A 395 -4.39 46.24 -10.83
N ARG A 396 -3.90 45.19 -10.14
CA ARG A 396 -4.48 43.84 -10.24
C ARG A 396 -4.85 43.30 -8.86
N ARG A 397 -6.12 43.54 -8.49
CA ARG A 397 -6.75 43.22 -7.21
C ARG A 397 -7.02 41.72 -7.05
N VAL A 398 -6.96 41.26 -5.79
CA VAL A 398 -7.61 40.08 -5.18
C VAL A 398 -8.21 39.08 -6.17
N ILE A 399 -7.55 37.94 -6.36
CA ILE A 399 -8.21 36.76 -6.97
C ILE A 399 -9.08 36.16 -5.86
N VAL A 400 -10.39 36.36 -5.97
CA VAL A 400 -11.37 35.70 -5.09
C VAL A 400 -11.42 34.23 -5.50
N LEU A 401 -11.03 33.34 -4.59
CA LEU A 401 -11.08 31.89 -4.81
C LEU A 401 -12.50 31.39 -4.50
N ARG A 402 -13.48 31.88 -5.28
CA ARG A 402 -14.91 31.70 -5.04
C ARG A 402 -15.32 30.23 -4.96
N HIS A 403 -14.63 29.36 -5.69
CA HIS A 403 -14.79 27.90 -5.61
C HIS A 403 -14.62 27.39 -4.16
N ASN A 404 -13.60 27.84 -3.43
CA ASN A 404 -13.32 27.37 -2.06
C ASN A 404 -14.46 27.74 -1.10
N ALA A 405 -15.03 28.94 -1.27
CA ALA A 405 -16.14 29.41 -0.46
C ALA A 405 -17.41 28.59 -0.75
N VAL A 406 -17.69 28.30 -2.03
CA VAL A 406 -18.81 27.45 -2.45
C VAL A 406 -18.62 26.02 -1.94
N GLN A 407 -17.41 25.45 -2.01
CA GLN A 407 -17.12 24.11 -1.49
C GLN A 407 -17.32 24.02 0.02
N THR A 408 -16.91 25.05 0.77
CA THR A 408 -17.12 25.13 2.22
C THR A 408 -18.62 25.16 2.57
N ALA A 409 -19.40 25.99 1.86
CA ALA A 409 -20.84 26.07 2.04
C ALA A 409 -21.55 24.77 1.62
N LEU A 410 -21.11 24.14 0.52
CA LEU A 410 -21.61 22.84 0.07
C LEU A 410 -21.36 21.76 1.12
N PHE A 411 -20.16 21.71 1.70
CA PHE A 411 -19.84 20.75 2.76
C PHE A 411 -20.79 20.93 3.95
N ALA A 412 -21.01 22.16 4.42
CA ALA A 412 -21.93 22.43 5.53
C ALA A 412 -23.36 21.96 5.23
N TRP A 413 -23.83 22.16 4.00
CA TRP A 413 -25.14 21.69 3.56
C TRP A 413 -25.23 20.16 3.52
N LEU A 414 -24.24 19.49 2.92
CA LEU A 414 -24.18 18.03 2.84
C LEU A 414 -24.03 17.38 4.22
N ALA A 415 -23.24 17.99 5.10
CA ALA A 415 -23.05 17.58 6.48
C ALA A 415 -24.38 17.59 7.26
N ALA A 416 -25.21 18.62 7.07
CA ALA A 416 -26.52 18.70 7.69
C ALA A 416 -27.49 17.63 7.15
N GLU A 417 -27.42 17.33 5.86
CA GLU A 417 -28.31 16.37 5.18
C GLU A 417 -27.92 14.90 5.42
N PHE A 418 -26.63 14.57 5.31
CA PHE A 418 -26.13 13.17 5.30
C PHE A 418 -25.33 12.81 6.56
N GLY A 419 -24.96 13.79 7.38
CA GLY A 419 -24.07 13.64 8.54
C GLY A 419 -22.59 13.73 8.16
N ASN A 420 -21.79 14.39 9.01
CA ASN A 420 -20.35 14.63 8.79
C ASN A 420 -19.56 13.36 8.45
N GLN A 421 -19.93 12.21 9.02
CA GLN A 421 -19.27 10.92 8.80
C GLN A 421 -19.51 10.31 7.41
N ASN A 422 -20.32 10.95 6.59
CA ASN A 422 -20.74 10.47 5.27
C ASN A 422 -20.45 11.48 4.15
N VAL A 423 -19.62 12.51 4.40
CA VAL A 423 -19.31 13.55 3.41
C VAL A 423 -17.80 13.71 3.30
N TRP A 424 -17.33 13.80 2.06
CA TRP A 424 -15.93 14.05 1.72
C TRP A 424 -15.87 15.19 0.71
N THR A 425 -14.89 16.09 0.85
CA THR A 425 -14.51 17.04 -0.21
C THR A 425 -13.17 16.66 -0.81
N GLU A 426 -12.93 17.03 -2.07
CA GLU A 426 -11.67 16.72 -2.78
C GLU A 426 -11.38 15.21 -2.74
N TYR A 427 -12.40 14.41 -3.08
CA TYR A 427 -12.32 12.96 -2.97
C TYR A 427 -11.68 12.39 -4.24
N PRO A 428 -10.64 11.54 -4.15
CA PRO A 428 -10.01 10.96 -5.32
C PRO A 428 -11.04 10.16 -6.13
N THR A 429 -11.04 10.30 -7.45
CA THR A 429 -12.07 9.69 -8.31
C THR A 429 -11.74 8.25 -8.69
N GLY A 430 -10.48 7.85 -8.53
CA GLY A 430 -9.96 6.58 -9.05
C GLY A 430 -9.61 6.64 -10.53
N THR A 431 -9.81 7.79 -11.19
CA THR A 431 -9.54 7.99 -12.63
C THR A 431 -8.45 9.04 -12.87
N GLY A 432 -7.68 9.40 -11.85
CA GLY A 432 -6.65 10.44 -11.95
C GLY A 432 -7.15 11.85 -11.62
N GLY A 433 -8.35 11.99 -11.04
CA GLY A 433 -8.91 13.29 -10.67
C GLY A 433 -9.39 13.34 -9.23
N TYR A 434 -9.95 14.49 -8.85
CA TYR A 434 -10.62 14.69 -7.58
C TYR A 434 -12.02 15.25 -7.85
N ALA A 435 -13.02 14.68 -7.20
CA ALA A 435 -14.36 15.22 -7.17
C ALA A 435 -14.47 16.27 -6.06
N ASP A 436 -15.15 17.39 -6.32
CA ASP A 436 -15.25 18.48 -5.36
C ASP A 436 -15.92 18.04 -4.05
N ALA A 437 -16.99 17.27 -4.15
CA ALA A 437 -17.55 16.58 -3.00
C ALA A 437 -18.21 15.24 -3.36
N VAL A 438 -18.24 14.35 -2.38
CA VAL A 438 -18.93 13.06 -2.46
C VAL A 438 -19.70 12.86 -1.15
N ALA A 439 -20.94 12.40 -1.23
CA ALA A 439 -21.74 12.04 -0.06
C ALA A 439 -22.26 10.61 -0.15
N ARG A 440 -22.26 9.91 0.99
CA ARG A 440 -22.84 8.57 1.11
C ARG A 440 -24.21 8.65 1.77
N ARG A 441 -25.22 8.14 1.07
CA ARG A 441 -26.59 8.06 1.58
C ARG A 441 -26.71 7.02 2.70
N PRO A 442 -27.76 7.09 3.53
CA PRO A 442 -28.05 6.08 4.56
C PRO A 442 -28.19 4.64 4.02
N ASP A 443 -28.59 4.50 2.75
CA ASP A 443 -28.70 3.20 2.07
C ASP A 443 -27.36 2.67 1.50
N GLY A 444 -26.26 3.36 1.76
CA GLY A 444 -24.90 2.98 1.35
C GLY A 444 -24.50 3.43 -0.04
N ARG A 445 -25.40 4.08 -0.81
CA ARG A 445 -25.11 4.54 -2.17
C ARG A 445 -24.44 5.92 -2.19
N TRP A 446 -23.62 6.16 -3.20
CA TRP A 446 -22.82 7.37 -3.36
C TRP A 446 -23.48 8.41 -4.26
N GLN A 447 -23.20 9.68 -3.97
CA GLN A 447 -23.54 10.82 -4.82
C GLN A 447 -22.29 11.67 -4.99
N VAL A 448 -22.04 12.11 -6.22
CA VAL A 448 -20.90 12.98 -6.56
C VAL A 448 -21.40 14.38 -6.90
N TYR A 449 -20.63 15.37 -6.48
CA TYR A 449 -20.93 16.79 -6.62
C TYR A 449 -19.76 17.48 -7.30
N GLU A 450 -20.06 18.30 -8.30
CA GLU A 450 -19.07 19.05 -9.08
C GLU A 450 -19.46 20.53 -9.14
N ILE A 451 -18.57 21.39 -8.67
CA ILE A 451 -18.76 22.84 -8.51
C ILE A 451 -18.19 23.56 -9.73
N LYS A 452 -18.99 24.45 -10.33
CA LYS A 452 -18.50 25.40 -11.34
C LYS A 452 -18.94 26.82 -11.03
N ILE A 453 -18.02 27.75 -11.23
CA ILE A 453 -18.25 29.19 -11.03
C ILE A 453 -18.45 29.82 -12.40
N ALA A 454 -19.70 30.18 -12.71
CA ALA A 454 -20.10 30.81 -13.96
C ALA A 454 -21.35 31.68 -13.76
N ASP A 455 -21.64 32.55 -14.74
CA ASP A 455 -22.73 33.52 -14.66
C ASP A 455 -24.12 32.90 -14.86
N THR A 456 -24.21 31.73 -15.48
CA THR A 456 -25.48 31.07 -15.81
C THR A 456 -25.48 29.59 -15.44
N ALA A 457 -26.64 29.07 -15.03
CA ALA A 457 -26.79 27.64 -14.70
C ALA A 457 -26.44 26.73 -15.88
N GLY A 458 -26.77 27.14 -17.10
CA GLY A 458 -26.43 26.39 -18.32
C GLY A 458 -24.92 26.26 -18.56
N GLU A 459 -24.13 27.29 -18.21
CA GLU A 459 -22.67 27.24 -18.29
C GLU A 459 -22.06 26.35 -17.20
N VAL A 460 -22.56 26.47 -15.96
CA VAL A 460 -22.16 25.57 -14.86
C VAL A 460 -22.37 24.11 -15.26
N VAL A 461 -23.56 23.76 -15.77
CA VAL A 461 -23.87 22.40 -16.24
C VAL A 461 -22.95 21.96 -17.38
N ARG A 462 -22.70 22.84 -18.37
CA ARG A 462 -21.83 22.52 -19.51
C ARG A 462 -20.41 22.17 -19.06
N GLN A 463 -19.85 22.95 -18.14
CA GLN A 463 -18.49 22.75 -17.64
C GLN A 463 -18.37 21.52 -16.74
N ALA A 464 -19.37 21.24 -15.89
CA ALA A 464 -19.34 20.11 -14.95
C ALA A 464 -19.56 18.74 -15.62
N MET A 465 -20.32 18.69 -16.72
CA MET A 465 -20.79 17.43 -17.31
C MET A 465 -19.66 16.45 -17.64
N GLY A 466 -18.58 16.92 -18.28
CA GLY A 466 -17.49 16.04 -18.69
C GLY A 466 -16.85 15.31 -17.52
N GLN A 467 -16.56 16.06 -16.45
CA GLN A 467 -15.95 15.53 -15.23
C GLN A 467 -16.90 14.58 -14.47
N LEU A 468 -18.16 14.97 -14.30
CA LEU A 468 -19.17 14.10 -13.69
C LEU A 468 -19.31 12.76 -14.43
N LEU A 469 -19.34 12.78 -15.76
CA LEU A 469 -19.43 11.56 -16.55
C LEU A 469 -18.14 10.73 -16.47
N GLU A 470 -16.98 11.37 -16.50
CA GLU A 470 -15.69 10.70 -16.38
C GLU A 470 -15.55 9.96 -15.05
N TYR A 471 -15.80 10.65 -13.93
CA TYR A 471 -15.66 10.07 -12.60
C TYR A 471 -16.66 8.94 -12.36
N SER A 472 -17.80 8.97 -13.07
CA SER A 472 -18.92 8.08 -12.79
C SER A 472 -18.99 6.85 -13.68
N PHE A 473 -18.55 6.95 -14.94
CA PHE A 473 -18.74 5.89 -15.93
C PHE A 473 -17.43 5.31 -16.49
N ARG A 474 -16.29 5.95 -16.25
CA ARG A 474 -15.00 5.36 -16.66
C ARG A 474 -14.68 4.17 -15.76
N THR A 475 -14.09 3.11 -16.34
CA THR A 475 -13.62 1.95 -15.59
C THR A 475 -12.68 2.36 -14.46
N GLY A 476 -12.95 1.91 -13.24
CA GLY A 476 -12.18 2.28 -12.06
C GLY A 476 -12.56 3.62 -11.43
N GLY A 477 -13.64 4.26 -11.90
CA GLY A 477 -14.26 5.44 -11.28
C GLY A 477 -15.13 5.12 -10.07
N LEU A 478 -15.90 6.12 -9.63
CA LEU A 478 -16.71 6.09 -8.39
C LEU A 478 -18.04 5.35 -8.53
N GLU A 479 -18.54 5.16 -9.76
CA GLU A 479 -19.86 4.55 -10.05
C GLU A 479 -21.00 5.03 -9.12
N PRO A 480 -21.18 6.37 -8.96
CA PRO A 480 -22.18 6.91 -8.06
C PRO A 480 -23.60 6.65 -8.59
N LEU A 481 -24.56 6.61 -7.68
CA LEU A 481 -25.98 6.53 -8.05
C LEU A 481 -26.46 7.82 -8.72
N LYS A 482 -25.94 8.96 -8.25
CA LYS A 482 -26.45 10.28 -8.58
C LYS A 482 -25.33 11.28 -8.81
N LEU A 483 -25.53 12.11 -9.83
CA LEU A 483 -24.66 13.22 -10.21
C LEU A 483 -25.31 14.53 -9.81
N VAL A 484 -24.53 15.45 -9.25
CA VAL A 484 -25.05 16.76 -8.87
C VAL A 484 -24.11 17.84 -9.38
N VAL A 485 -24.63 18.71 -10.25
CA VAL A 485 -23.96 19.95 -10.65
C VAL A 485 -24.23 20.99 -9.58
N VAL A 486 -23.18 21.65 -9.09
CA VAL A 486 -23.28 22.69 -8.06
C VAL A 486 -22.87 24.03 -8.65
N GLY A 487 -23.72 25.04 -8.46
CA GLY A 487 -23.45 26.41 -8.90
C GLY A 487 -24.20 27.46 -8.09
N GLU A 488 -23.84 28.72 -8.28
CA GLU A 488 -24.49 29.85 -7.60
C GLU A 488 -25.71 30.44 -8.35
N PRO A 489 -25.76 30.43 -9.69
CA PRO A 489 -26.92 30.94 -10.43
C PRO A 489 -28.19 30.15 -10.12
N VAL A 490 -29.34 30.83 -10.22
CA VAL A 490 -30.66 30.17 -10.18
C VAL A 490 -30.80 29.28 -11.41
N LEU A 491 -31.31 28.06 -11.23
CA LEU A 491 -31.63 27.17 -12.34
C LEU A 491 -32.73 27.78 -13.21
N ASP A 492 -32.39 28.15 -14.45
CA ASP A 492 -33.36 28.65 -15.41
C ASP A 492 -34.20 27.52 -16.03
N GLY A 493 -35.36 27.88 -16.59
CA GLY A 493 -36.29 26.90 -17.14
C GLY A 493 -35.78 26.15 -18.39
N ILE A 494 -34.84 26.72 -19.14
CA ILE A 494 -34.25 26.04 -20.32
C ILE A 494 -33.31 24.95 -19.84
N THR A 495 -32.40 25.29 -18.94
CA THR A 495 -31.44 24.35 -18.33
C THR A 495 -32.17 23.26 -17.52
N GLY A 496 -33.22 23.63 -16.77
CA GLY A 496 -34.04 22.67 -16.02
C GLY A 496 -34.72 21.62 -16.92
N ARG A 497 -35.26 22.04 -18.08
CA ARG A 497 -35.82 21.09 -19.07
C ARG A 497 -34.75 20.20 -19.69
N PHE A 498 -33.55 20.73 -19.93
CA PHE A 498 -32.42 19.95 -20.43
C PHE A 498 -32.04 18.83 -19.44
N LEU A 499 -31.86 19.14 -18.16
CA LEU A 499 -31.58 18.13 -17.12
C LEU A 499 -32.71 17.11 -16.95
N ALA A 500 -33.98 17.55 -17.03
CA ALA A 500 -35.12 16.64 -17.00
C ALA A 500 -35.11 15.64 -18.17
N ARG A 501 -34.69 16.09 -19.36
CA ARG A 501 -34.52 15.23 -20.52
C ARG A 501 -33.39 14.22 -20.34
N LEU A 502 -32.26 14.62 -19.75
CA LEU A 502 -31.16 13.69 -19.43
C LEU A 502 -31.61 12.57 -18.50
N ARG A 503 -32.41 12.89 -17.47
CA ARG A 503 -32.99 11.91 -16.54
C ARG A 503 -33.98 10.96 -17.23
N THR A 504 -34.83 11.48 -18.12
CA THR A 504 -35.92 10.71 -18.72
C THR A 504 -35.47 9.88 -19.91
N ASP A 505 -34.73 10.49 -20.84
CA ASP A 505 -34.38 9.87 -22.12
C ASP A 505 -33.13 9.00 -22.02
N PHE A 506 -32.19 9.36 -21.12
CA PHE A 506 -30.88 8.70 -20.99
C PHE A 506 -30.68 8.00 -19.65
N HIS A 507 -31.67 8.06 -18.75
CA HIS A 507 -31.59 7.48 -17.40
C HIS A 507 -30.38 7.96 -16.59
N LEU A 508 -29.88 9.16 -16.89
CA LEU A 508 -28.79 9.79 -16.17
C LEU A 508 -29.37 10.53 -14.96
N ASP A 509 -29.23 9.97 -13.75
CA ASP A 509 -29.70 10.61 -12.51
C ASP A 509 -28.83 11.83 -12.15
N ILE A 510 -29.12 12.95 -12.80
CA ILE A 510 -28.40 14.22 -12.66
C ILE A 510 -29.32 15.34 -12.17
N ASP A 511 -28.85 16.09 -11.17
CA ASP A 511 -29.54 17.25 -10.61
C ASP A 511 -28.65 18.50 -10.57
N TYR A 512 -29.27 19.65 -10.36
CA TYR A 512 -28.60 20.92 -10.10
C TYR A 512 -28.88 21.36 -8.66
N LEU A 513 -27.83 21.63 -7.89
CA LEU A 513 -27.90 22.17 -6.54
C LEU A 513 -27.35 23.59 -6.55
N ARG A 514 -28.17 24.53 -6.06
CA ARG A 514 -27.76 25.90 -5.87
C ARG A 514 -27.16 26.10 -4.49
N ILE A 515 -25.93 26.61 -4.42
CA ILE A 515 -25.30 27.06 -3.18
C ILE A 515 -25.06 28.56 -3.31
N GLU A 516 -25.61 29.34 -2.39
CA GLU A 516 -25.33 30.78 -2.31
C GLU A 516 -24.26 31.02 -1.26
N VAL A 517 -23.25 31.82 -1.61
CA VAL A 517 -22.26 32.33 -0.66
C VAL A 517 -22.38 33.86 -0.64
N PRO A 518 -22.33 34.50 0.54
CA PRO A 518 -22.35 35.95 0.63
C PRO A 518 -21.22 36.58 -0.21
N ALA A 519 -21.48 37.74 -0.81
CA ALA A 519 -20.41 38.53 -1.39
C ALA A 519 -19.44 38.93 -0.27
N LEU A 520 -18.14 38.71 -0.47
CA LEU A 520 -17.10 39.20 0.43
C LEU A 520 -17.20 40.73 0.52
N THR A 521 -17.55 41.25 1.69
CA THR A 521 -17.60 42.69 2.00
C THR A 521 -16.22 43.30 2.13
#